data_AF-A0A9E3KD17-F1
#
_entry.id   AF-A0A9E3KD17-F1
#
_cell.length_a   1.000
_cell.length_b   1.000
_cell.length_c   1.000
_cell.angle_alpha   90.00
_cell.angle_beta   90.00
_cell.angle_gamma   90.00
#
_symmetry.space_group_name_H-M   'P 1'
#
loop_
_entity.id
_entity.type
_entity.pdbx_description
1 polymer ?
#
loop_
_entity_poly.entity_id
_entity_poly.type
_entity_poly.pdbx_seq_one_letter_code
_entity_poly.pdbx_strand_id
1 'polypeptide(L)'
;MRPTWGQVAILTALGPMLLAAVALWLGGEIRRGEQATRATQQSFEYRREVELLFSLLNDGETGQRGYLISGDRAFREPYERARRNLKGQWSRVARLTPSQGADAADLRRLRPLVDAKFHEMQMLIDLRDRAGPEPAAARLREGTGKRLMDSIRSVVADMEQRGSRQLAALQQHETRRAARNRHILWASIATVAVIAAILGLLIGRGMRLHHVLSLQNAEAATRRRAIFESATDAIIIINPSGSIEKMNPAAERMFGYRAAELLSRDISVLVDIAPGE
;
A
#
# COMPACT_ATOMS: atom_id res chain seq x y z
N MET A 1 -38.81 -2.60 12.98
CA MET A 1 -38.49 -1.29 12.37
C MET A 1 -38.03 -1.54 10.94
N ARG A 2 -38.67 -0.92 9.95
CA ARG A 2 -38.27 -1.02 8.52
C ARG A 2 -36.97 -0.23 8.33
N PRO A 3 -35.93 -0.78 7.67
CA PRO A 3 -34.78 0.03 7.30
C PRO A 3 -35.27 1.12 6.34
N THR A 4 -35.05 2.39 6.69
CA THR A 4 -35.42 3.51 5.84
C THR A 4 -34.50 3.50 4.61
N TRP A 5 -35.01 3.87 3.43
CA TRP A 5 -34.22 3.97 2.19
C TRP A 5 -32.91 4.77 2.37
N GLY A 6 -32.88 5.72 3.32
CA GLY A 6 -31.68 6.43 3.74
C GLY A 6 -30.57 5.53 4.32
N GLN A 7 -30.89 4.48 5.10
CA GLN A 7 -29.88 3.58 5.66
C GLN A 7 -29.21 2.72 4.57
N VAL A 8 -29.96 2.31 3.55
CA VAL A 8 -29.43 1.55 2.40
C VAL A 8 -28.55 2.45 1.54
N ALA A 9 -28.97 3.69 1.27
CA ALA A 9 -28.18 4.68 0.53
C ALA A 9 -26.87 5.04 1.24
N ILE A 10 -26.88 5.19 2.57
CA ILE A 10 -25.69 5.48 3.36
C ILE A 10 -24.69 4.30 3.30
N LEU A 11 -25.16 3.05 3.43
CA LEU A 11 -24.30 1.87 3.36
C LEU A 11 -23.69 1.65 1.96
N THR A 12 -24.44 1.95 0.90
CA THR A 12 -23.93 1.87 -0.49
C THR A 12 -22.95 3.00 -0.83
N ALA A 13 -23.06 4.17 -0.21
CA ALA A 13 -22.09 5.25 -0.37
C ALA A 13 -20.81 5.04 0.47
N LEU A 14 -20.92 4.43 1.65
CA LEU A 14 -19.78 4.18 2.55
C LEU A 14 -18.78 3.17 1.99
N GLY A 15 -19.25 2.12 1.29
CA GLY A 15 -18.39 1.09 0.69
C GLY A 15 -17.36 1.65 -0.30
N PRO A 16 -17.80 2.37 -1.36
CA PRO A 16 -16.91 3.02 -2.33
C PRO A 16 -16.00 4.06 -1.67
N MET A 17 -16.49 4.80 -0.68
CA MET A 17 -15.68 5.80 0.03
C MET A 17 -14.58 5.16 0.87
N LEU A 18 -14.86 4.02 1.51
CA LEU A 18 -13.86 3.23 2.24
C LEU A 18 -12.83 2.62 1.28
N LEU A 19 -13.28 2.09 0.14
CA LEU A 19 -12.39 1.56 -0.91
C LEU A 19 -11.49 2.66 -1.49
N ALA A 20 -12.04 3.85 -1.76
CA ALA A 20 -11.27 4.98 -2.23
C ALA A 20 -10.25 5.45 -1.18
N ALA A 21 -10.62 5.50 0.10
CA ALA A 21 -9.71 5.82 1.19
C ALA A 21 -8.58 4.79 1.32
N VAL A 22 -8.89 3.49 1.21
CA VAL A 22 -7.90 2.41 1.21
C VAL A 22 -6.99 2.50 -0.02
N ALA A 23 -7.52 2.79 -1.21
CA ALA A 23 -6.74 2.94 -2.44
C ALA A 23 -5.80 4.15 -2.38
N LEU A 24 -6.26 5.29 -1.86
CA LEU A 24 -5.42 6.48 -1.63
C LEU A 24 -4.33 6.20 -0.59
N TRP A 25 -4.67 5.47 0.48
CA TRP A 25 -3.71 5.06 1.50
C TRP A 25 -2.64 4.10 0.92
N LEU A 26 -3.05 3.07 0.17
CA LEU A 26 -2.15 2.13 -0.51
C LEU A 26 -1.23 2.87 -1.49
N GLY A 27 -1.78 3.77 -2.32
CA GLY A 27 -1.00 4.54 -3.27
C GLY A 27 -0.02 5.51 -2.60
N GLY A 28 -0.36 6.04 -1.41
CA GLY A 28 0.56 6.79 -0.57
C GLY A 28 1.65 5.94 0.07
N GLU A 29 1.37 4.67 0.36
CA GLU A 29 2.32 3.73 0.95
C GLU A 29 3.31 3.20 -0.08
N ILE A 30 2.85 2.84 -1.28
CA ILE A 30 3.72 2.40 -2.40
C ILE A 30 4.74 3.49 -2.73
N ARG A 31 4.31 4.76 -2.87
CA ARG A 31 5.21 5.89 -3.14
C ARG A 31 6.26 6.11 -2.05
N ARG A 32 5.88 5.94 -0.78
CA ARG A 32 6.81 6.04 0.36
C ARG A 32 7.80 4.87 0.41
N GLY A 33 7.34 3.66 0.06
CA GLY A 33 8.20 2.49 -0.09
C GLY A 33 9.23 2.67 -1.22
N GLU A 34 8.81 3.18 -2.37
CA GLU A 34 9.73 3.48 -3.49
C GLU A 34 10.81 4.51 -3.09
N GLN A 35 10.44 5.56 -2.36
CA GLN A 35 11.40 6.55 -1.86
C GLN A 35 12.40 5.93 -0.87
N ALA A 36 11.95 5.06 0.04
CA ALA A 36 12.81 4.35 0.97
C ALA A 36 13.79 3.40 0.27
N THR A 37 13.32 2.68 -0.75
CA THR A 37 14.15 1.82 -1.60
C THR A 37 15.20 2.63 -2.35
N ARG A 38 14.82 3.77 -2.95
CA ARG A 38 15.76 4.66 -3.66
C ARG A 38 16.83 5.23 -2.72
N ALA A 39 16.45 5.70 -1.53
CA ALA A 39 17.39 6.19 -0.54
C ALA A 39 18.38 5.11 -0.09
N THR A 40 17.88 3.88 0.10
CA THR A 40 18.69 2.71 0.42
C THR A 40 19.69 2.41 -0.70
N GLN A 41 19.24 2.40 -1.96
CA GLN A 41 20.08 2.14 -3.12
C GLN A 41 21.19 3.20 -3.27
N GLN A 42 20.86 4.49 -3.15
CA GLN A 42 21.85 5.57 -3.19
C GLN A 42 22.92 5.41 -2.10
N SER A 43 22.51 5.00 -0.89
CA SER A 43 23.45 4.77 0.22
C SER A 43 24.42 3.60 -0.06
N PHE A 44 23.94 2.54 -0.72
CA PHE A 44 24.79 1.42 -1.15
C PHE A 44 25.76 1.83 -2.27
N GLU A 45 25.28 2.57 -3.26
CA GLU A 45 26.10 3.08 -4.37
C GLU A 45 27.22 3.99 -3.85
N TYR A 46 26.90 4.91 -2.94
CA TYR A 46 27.90 5.77 -2.31
C TYR A 46 29.01 4.96 -1.61
N ARG A 47 28.63 3.99 -0.76
CA ARG A 47 29.60 3.14 -0.05
C ARG A 47 30.50 2.36 -1.00
N ARG A 48 29.90 1.78 -2.05
CA ARG A 48 30.66 1.04 -3.08
C ARG A 48 31.68 1.92 -3.76
N GLU A 49 31.33 3.16 -4.11
CA GLU A 49 32.26 4.09 -4.77
C GLU A 49 33.40 4.53 -3.83
N VAL A 50 33.15 4.67 -2.52
CA VAL A 50 34.20 4.93 -1.51
C VAL A 50 35.13 3.72 -1.37
N GLU A 51 34.58 2.51 -1.34
CA GLU A 51 35.34 1.26 -1.26
C GLU A 51 36.22 1.04 -2.50
N LEU A 52 35.69 1.30 -3.69
CA LEU A 52 36.46 1.27 -4.94
C LEU A 52 37.59 2.30 -4.96
N LEU A 53 37.37 3.49 -4.39
CA LEU A 53 38.42 4.50 -4.24
C LEU A 53 39.55 4.00 -3.35
N PHE A 54 39.20 3.38 -2.21
CA PHE A 54 40.18 2.81 -1.29
C PHE A 54 40.92 1.61 -1.90
N SER A 55 40.23 0.75 -2.64
CA SER A 55 40.84 -0.36 -3.37
C SER A 55 41.84 0.12 -4.42
N LEU A 56 41.50 1.12 -5.23
CA LEU A 56 42.43 1.72 -6.20
C LEU A 56 43.70 2.25 -5.52
N LEU A 57 43.54 2.90 -4.37
CA LEU A 57 44.68 3.39 -3.59
C LEU A 57 45.56 2.24 -3.10
N ASN A 58 44.96 1.17 -2.57
CA ASN A 58 45.68 0.00 -2.05
C ASN A 58 46.41 -0.77 -3.16
N ASP A 59 45.79 -0.92 -4.33
CA ASP A 59 46.43 -1.52 -5.52
C ASP A 59 47.62 -0.67 -5.98
N GLY A 60 47.45 0.65 -5.97
CA GLY A 60 48.53 1.59 -6.29
C GLY A 60 49.70 1.49 -5.32
N GLU A 61 49.44 1.42 -4.01
CA GLU A 61 50.48 1.22 -3.00
C GLU A 61 51.16 -0.15 -3.15
N THR A 62 50.40 -1.20 -3.44
CA THR A 62 50.93 -2.55 -3.62
C THR A 62 51.85 -2.63 -4.85
N GLY A 63 51.41 -2.07 -5.99
CA GLY A 63 52.24 -1.95 -7.18
C GLY A 63 53.49 -1.12 -6.94
N GLN A 64 53.35 0.02 -6.27
CA GLN A 64 54.47 0.88 -5.92
C GLN A 64 55.52 0.14 -5.08
N ARG A 65 55.12 -0.62 -4.06
CA ARG A 65 56.03 -1.44 -3.26
C ARG A 65 56.68 -2.55 -4.08
N GLY A 66 55.92 -3.22 -4.94
CA GLY A 66 56.45 -4.23 -5.86
C GLY A 66 57.56 -3.67 -6.76
N TYR A 67 57.36 -2.46 -7.29
CA TYR A 67 58.37 -1.75 -8.08
C TYR A 67 59.58 -1.35 -7.25
N LEU A 68 59.37 -0.81 -6.04
CA LEU A 68 60.47 -0.44 -5.15
C LEU A 68 61.30 -1.63 -4.69
N ILE A 69 60.74 -2.84 -4.65
CA ILE A 69 61.48 -4.05 -4.27
C ILE A 69 62.21 -4.61 -5.49
N SER A 70 61.47 -4.90 -6.56
CA SER A 70 61.98 -5.64 -7.72
C SER A 70 62.68 -4.79 -8.77
N GLY A 71 62.30 -3.53 -8.93
CA GLY A 71 62.66 -2.70 -10.09
C GLY A 71 61.94 -3.06 -11.38
N ASP A 72 61.06 -4.06 -11.37
CA ASP A 72 60.30 -4.47 -12.57
C ASP A 72 59.15 -3.49 -12.84
N ARG A 73 59.20 -2.86 -14.03
CA ARG A 73 58.24 -1.86 -14.48
C ARG A 73 56.81 -2.39 -14.57
N ALA A 74 56.60 -3.71 -14.69
CA ALA A 74 55.26 -4.30 -14.64
C ALA A 74 54.52 -3.93 -13.34
N PHE A 75 55.23 -3.86 -12.20
CA PHE A 75 54.63 -3.45 -10.93
C PHE A 75 54.23 -1.96 -10.87
N ARG A 76 54.63 -1.12 -11.83
CA ARG A 76 54.14 0.27 -11.93
C ARG A 76 52.72 0.36 -12.47
N GLU A 77 52.27 -0.65 -13.21
CA GLU A 77 50.98 -0.60 -13.91
C GLU A 77 49.79 -0.38 -12.96
N PRO A 78 49.67 -1.08 -11.80
CA PRO A 78 48.61 -0.82 -10.83
C PRO A 78 48.59 0.63 -10.33
N TYR A 79 49.75 1.21 -10.02
CA TYR A 79 49.90 2.60 -9.60
C TYR A 79 49.43 3.58 -10.69
N GLU A 80 49.90 3.40 -11.93
CA GLU A 80 49.54 4.28 -13.03
C GLU A 80 48.04 4.18 -13.38
N ARG A 81 47.46 2.97 -13.31
CA ARG A 81 46.00 2.79 -13.47
C ARG A 81 45.23 3.51 -12.37
N ALA A 82 45.64 3.34 -11.11
CA ALA A 82 45.01 4.01 -9.98
C ALA A 82 45.05 5.54 -10.15
N ARG A 83 46.21 6.10 -10.54
CA ARG A 83 46.38 7.54 -10.76
C ARG A 83 45.50 8.07 -11.88
N ARG A 84 45.40 7.37 -13.02
CA ARG A 84 44.52 7.76 -14.14
C ARG A 84 43.04 7.75 -13.76
N ASN A 85 42.63 6.75 -12.97
CA ASN A 85 41.22 6.56 -12.61
C ASN A 85 40.76 7.41 -11.41
N LEU A 86 41.70 7.90 -10.60
CA LEU A 86 41.41 8.62 -9.35
C LEU A 86 40.48 9.82 -9.56
N LYS A 87 40.73 10.65 -10.60
CA LYS A 87 39.90 11.83 -10.89
C LYS A 87 38.44 11.46 -11.21
N GLY A 88 38.25 10.39 -11.97
CA GLY A 88 36.92 9.86 -12.32
C GLY A 88 36.22 9.28 -11.09
N GLN A 89 36.97 8.57 -10.24
CA GLN A 89 36.45 8.00 -9.00
C GLN A 89 35.99 9.09 -8.03
N TRP A 90 36.79 10.14 -7.82
CA TRP A 90 36.40 11.31 -7.03
C TRP A 90 35.12 11.97 -7.54
N SER A 91 34.97 12.05 -8.86
CA SER A 91 33.78 12.64 -9.48
C SER A 91 32.53 11.79 -9.24
N ARG A 92 32.65 10.45 -9.22
CA ARG A 92 31.55 9.54 -8.88
C ARG A 92 31.14 9.68 -7.42
N VAL A 93 32.12 9.62 -6.51
CA VAL A 93 31.88 9.78 -5.07
C VAL A 93 31.23 11.13 -4.78
N ALA A 94 31.76 12.23 -5.32
CA ALA A 94 31.24 13.58 -5.09
C ALA A 94 29.81 13.79 -5.60
N ARG A 95 29.36 13.09 -6.65
CA ARG A 95 27.97 13.18 -7.13
C ARG A 95 26.97 12.48 -6.21
N LEU A 96 27.41 11.47 -5.48
CA LEU A 96 26.58 10.68 -4.57
C LEU A 96 26.59 11.26 -3.14
N THR A 97 27.52 12.16 -2.85
CA THR A 97 27.64 12.78 -1.53
C THR A 97 26.79 14.05 -1.43
N PRO A 98 25.98 14.19 -0.37
CA PRO A 98 25.28 15.44 -0.08
C PRO A 98 26.24 16.63 0.02
N SER A 99 25.79 17.84 -0.34
CA SER A 99 26.63 19.04 -0.28
C SER A 99 27.03 19.46 1.14
N GLN A 100 26.28 18.99 2.15
CA GLN A 100 26.48 19.29 3.57
C GLN A 100 26.33 18.02 4.42
N GLY A 101 26.85 18.04 5.65
CA GLY A 101 26.77 16.93 6.59
C GLY A 101 28.11 16.20 6.80
N ALA A 102 28.05 15.09 7.54
CA ALA A 102 29.23 14.31 7.94
C ALA A 102 29.97 13.75 6.71
N ASP A 103 29.25 13.13 5.77
CA ASP A 103 29.85 12.56 4.55
C ASP A 103 30.63 13.59 3.72
N ALA A 104 30.07 14.80 3.59
CA ALA A 104 30.74 15.91 2.91
C ALA A 104 32.02 16.36 3.64
N ALA A 105 32.00 16.36 4.98
CA ALA A 105 33.15 16.69 5.80
C ALA A 105 34.25 15.63 5.69
N ASP A 106 33.88 14.35 5.62
CA ASP A 106 34.83 13.26 5.45
C ASP A 106 35.52 13.33 4.09
N LEU A 107 34.78 13.59 3.00
CA LEU A 107 35.41 13.76 1.68
C LEU A 107 36.39 14.93 1.65
N ARG A 108 36.08 16.05 2.31
CA ARG A 108 36.99 17.20 2.43
C ARG A 108 38.26 16.86 3.19
N ARG A 109 38.19 15.92 4.15
CA ARG A 109 39.36 15.41 4.90
C ARG A 109 40.13 14.34 4.13
N LEU A 110 39.42 13.43 3.46
CA LEU A 110 39.99 12.29 2.75
C LEU A 110 40.78 12.71 1.52
N ARG A 111 40.26 13.67 0.75
CA ARG A 111 40.87 14.12 -0.51
C ARG A 111 42.33 14.58 -0.37
N PRO A 112 42.69 15.52 0.52
CA PRO A 112 44.08 15.93 0.68
C PRO A 112 44.99 14.80 1.19
N LEU A 113 44.46 13.85 1.99
CA LEU A 113 45.24 12.69 2.45
C LEU A 113 45.59 11.74 1.29
N VAL A 114 44.61 11.45 0.43
CA VAL A 114 44.79 10.62 -0.76
C VAL A 114 45.73 11.30 -1.76
N ASP A 115 45.55 12.60 -2.00
CA ASP A 115 46.43 13.37 -2.89
C ASP A 115 47.88 13.37 -2.36
N ALA A 116 48.07 13.58 -1.05
CA ALA A 116 49.37 13.48 -0.40
C ALA A 116 49.97 12.07 -0.51
N LYS A 117 49.15 11.01 -0.40
CA LYS A 117 49.60 9.63 -0.55
C LYS A 117 50.05 9.31 -1.97
N PHE A 118 49.32 9.77 -2.99
CA PHE A 118 49.75 9.63 -4.39
C PHE A 118 51.03 10.43 -4.68
N HIS A 119 51.16 11.63 -4.11
CA HIS A 119 52.40 12.42 -4.24
C HIS A 119 53.60 11.70 -3.59
N GLU A 120 53.42 11.11 -2.42
CA GLU A 120 54.44 10.31 -1.74
C GLU A 120 54.86 9.09 -2.56
N MET A 121 53.90 8.36 -3.12
CA MET A 121 54.17 7.22 -4.00
C MET A 121 54.95 7.63 -5.26
N GLN A 122 54.55 8.73 -5.92
CA GLN A 122 55.27 9.26 -7.09
C GLN A 122 56.71 9.61 -6.75
N MET A 123 56.92 10.34 -5.64
CA MET A 123 58.25 10.77 -5.20
C MET A 123 59.16 9.57 -4.96
N LEU A 124 58.67 8.49 -4.34
CA LEU A 124 59.45 7.27 -4.13
C LEU A 124 59.78 6.54 -5.43
N ILE A 125 58.84 6.49 -6.38
CA ILE A 125 59.05 5.91 -7.72
C ILE A 125 60.14 6.70 -8.47
N ASP A 126 60.07 8.03 -8.44
CA ASP A 126 61.06 8.92 -9.07
C ASP A 126 62.43 8.81 -8.40
N LEU A 127 62.46 8.69 -7.07
CA LEU A 127 63.70 8.51 -6.32
C LEU A 127 64.35 7.16 -6.65
N ARG A 128 63.55 6.09 -6.79
CA ARG A 128 64.03 4.77 -7.24
C ARG A 128 64.63 4.85 -8.64
N ASP A 129 64.04 5.62 -9.55
CA ASP A 129 64.56 5.77 -10.92
C ASP A 129 65.86 6.56 -10.99
N ARG A 130 65.98 7.62 -10.18
CA ARG A 130 67.12 8.55 -10.27
C ARG A 130 68.30 8.13 -9.41
N ALA A 131 68.05 7.57 -8.24
CA ALA A 131 69.07 7.31 -7.21
C ALA A 131 69.19 5.83 -6.83
N GLY A 132 68.37 4.95 -7.42
CA GLY A 132 68.46 3.50 -7.21
C GLY A 132 67.72 2.99 -5.96
N PRO A 133 67.93 1.72 -5.58
CA PRO A 133 67.15 1.01 -4.57
C PRO A 133 67.27 1.58 -3.15
N GLU A 134 68.49 1.84 -2.70
CA GLU A 134 68.75 2.14 -1.28
C GLU A 134 68.21 3.51 -0.85
N PRO A 135 68.37 4.60 -1.62
CA PRO A 135 67.79 5.89 -1.25
C PRO A 135 66.26 5.86 -1.18
N ALA A 136 65.61 5.14 -2.09
CA ALA A 136 64.16 4.96 -2.07
C ALA A 136 63.71 4.14 -0.86
N ALA A 137 64.44 3.08 -0.49
CA ALA A 137 64.17 2.29 0.71
C ALA A 137 64.38 3.10 1.99
N ALA A 138 65.44 3.92 2.08
CA ALA A 138 65.68 4.82 3.21
C ALA A 138 64.51 5.80 3.40
N ARG A 139 64.04 6.43 2.32
CA ARG A 139 62.91 7.36 2.35
C ARG A 139 61.60 6.69 2.74
N LEU A 140 61.37 5.45 2.31
CA LEU A 140 60.21 4.64 2.69
C LEU A 140 60.22 4.29 4.19
N ARG A 141 61.39 3.99 4.76
CA ARG A 141 61.56 3.65 6.20
C ARG A 141 61.19 4.79 7.15
N GLU A 142 61.20 6.04 6.69
CA GLU A 142 60.73 7.20 7.46
C GLU A 142 59.23 7.13 7.85
N GLY A 143 58.45 6.24 7.22
CA GLY A 143 57.09 5.92 7.66
C GLY A 143 56.01 6.95 7.29
N THR A 144 56.34 7.98 6.50
CA THR A 144 55.37 8.98 6.00
C THR A 144 54.19 8.32 5.28
N GLY A 145 54.48 7.40 4.35
CA GLY A 145 53.45 6.65 3.64
C GLY A 145 52.55 5.80 4.56
N LYS A 146 53.07 5.27 5.67
CA LYS A 146 52.28 4.51 6.66
C LYS A 146 51.32 5.42 7.42
N ARG A 147 51.79 6.56 7.94
CA ARG A 147 50.94 7.53 8.66
C ARG A 147 49.80 8.07 7.79
N LEU A 148 50.08 8.35 6.52
CA LEU A 148 49.05 8.75 5.56
C LEU A 148 48.01 7.64 5.36
N MET A 149 48.45 6.40 5.16
CA MET A 149 47.53 5.27 4.99
C MET A 149 46.70 4.97 6.24
N ASP A 150 47.28 5.08 7.43
CA ASP A 150 46.54 4.88 8.68
C ASP A 150 45.49 5.98 8.87
N SER A 151 45.81 7.23 8.50
CA SER A 151 44.84 8.34 8.50
C SER A 151 43.71 8.12 7.48
N ILE A 152 44.04 7.65 6.27
CA ILE A 152 43.06 7.32 5.23
C ILE A 152 42.15 6.19 5.68
N ARG A 153 42.72 5.09 6.21
CA ARG A 153 41.96 3.95 6.76
C ARG A 153 41.02 4.39 7.87
N SER A 154 41.46 5.27 8.76
CA SER A 154 40.61 5.80 9.84
C SER A 154 39.41 6.56 9.28
N VAL A 155 39.62 7.46 8.31
CA VAL A 155 38.51 8.23 7.70
C VAL A 155 37.55 7.32 6.94
N VAL A 156 38.07 6.36 6.16
CA VAL A 156 37.25 5.40 5.42
C VAL A 156 36.45 4.50 6.36
N ALA A 157 37.06 4.03 7.46
CA ALA A 157 36.38 3.23 8.47
C ALA A 157 35.24 4.01 9.16
N ASP A 158 35.47 5.30 9.47
CA ASP A 158 34.42 6.16 10.03
C ASP A 158 33.25 6.33 9.04
N MET A 159 33.54 6.51 7.75
CA MET A 159 32.54 6.62 6.68
C MET A 159 31.75 5.31 6.54
N GLU A 160 32.42 4.17 6.52
CA GLU A 160 31.80 2.85 6.40
C GLU A 160 30.91 2.52 7.62
N GLN A 161 31.40 2.84 8.83
CA GLN A 161 30.65 2.62 10.06
C GLN A 161 29.39 3.51 10.10
N ARG A 162 29.50 4.78 9.69
CA ARG A 162 28.34 5.69 9.57
C ARG A 162 27.33 5.19 8.54
N GLY A 163 27.79 4.83 7.34
CA GLY A 163 26.92 4.31 6.29
C GLY A 163 26.19 3.04 6.72
N SER A 164 26.89 2.14 7.43
CA SER A 164 26.30 0.91 7.97
C SER A 164 25.25 1.19 9.05
N ARG A 165 25.49 2.17 9.94
CA ARG A 165 24.50 2.61 10.95
C ARG A 165 23.27 3.25 10.32
N GLN A 166 23.46 4.09 9.31
CA GLN A 166 22.36 4.74 8.59
C GLN A 166 21.49 3.73 7.85
N LEU A 167 22.12 2.74 7.20
CA LEU A 167 21.41 1.65 6.55
C LEU A 167 20.62 0.79 7.54
N ALA A 168 21.22 0.45 8.68
CA ALA A 168 20.54 -0.31 9.73
C ALA A 168 19.33 0.46 10.29
N ALA A 169 19.44 1.79 10.44
CA ALA A 169 18.32 2.63 10.84
C ALA A 169 17.19 2.62 9.80
N LEU A 170 17.53 2.75 8.51
CA LEU A 170 16.56 2.67 7.40
C LEU A 170 15.83 1.30 7.37
N GLN A 171 16.55 0.20 7.55
CA GLN A 171 15.97 -1.14 7.61
C GLN A 171 15.06 -1.35 8.83
N GLN A 172 15.42 -0.80 9.99
CA GLN A 172 14.56 -0.85 11.17
C GLN A 172 13.24 -0.09 10.96
N HIS A 173 13.28 1.03 10.22
CA HIS A 173 12.07 1.74 9.84
C HIS A 173 11.19 0.92 8.89
N GLU A 174 11.77 0.25 7.90
CA GLU A 174 11.04 -0.61 6.96
C GLU A 174 10.39 -1.83 7.65
N THR A 175 11.11 -2.52 8.53
CA THR A 175 10.58 -3.67 9.27
C THR A 175 9.43 -3.30 10.21
N ARG A 176 9.55 -2.19 10.95
CA ARG A 176 8.45 -1.66 11.79
C ARG A 176 7.26 -1.21 10.95
N ARG A 177 7.49 -0.64 9.77
CA ARG A 177 6.43 -0.25 8.82
C ARG A 177 5.70 -1.46 8.25
N ALA A 178 6.42 -2.50 7.82
CA ALA A 178 5.84 -3.72 7.31
C ALA A 178 4.88 -4.38 8.32
N ALA A 179 5.27 -4.40 9.60
CA ALA A 179 4.40 -4.90 10.67
C ALA A 179 3.11 -4.06 10.82
N ARG A 180 3.23 -2.73 10.84
CA ARG A 180 2.07 -1.82 10.94
C ARG A 180 1.13 -1.93 9.74
N ASN A 181 1.68 -1.99 8.52
CA ASN A 181 0.89 -2.08 7.29
C ASN A 181 0.11 -3.38 7.21
N ARG A 182 0.69 -4.49 7.68
CA ARG A 182 -0.02 -5.76 7.81
C ARG A 182 -1.25 -5.64 8.73
N HIS A 183 -1.13 -4.95 9.86
CA HIS A 183 -2.27 -4.72 10.75
C HIS A 183 -3.35 -3.85 10.09
N ILE A 184 -2.97 -2.79 9.35
CA ILE A 184 -3.94 -1.93 8.66
C ILE A 184 -4.67 -2.71 7.56
N LEU A 185 -3.98 -3.57 6.81
CA LEU A 185 -4.57 -4.40 5.77
C LEU A 185 -5.58 -5.40 6.36
N TRP A 186 -5.22 -6.11 7.44
CA TRP A 186 -6.15 -7.01 8.14
C TRP A 186 -7.34 -6.27 8.75
N ALA A 187 -7.13 -5.08 9.33
CA ALA A 187 -8.21 -4.26 9.86
C ALA A 187 -9.18 -3.78 8.75
N SER A 188 -8.64 -3.45 7.57
CA SER A 188 -9.43 -3.05 6.41
C SER A 188 -10.29 -4.21 5.90
N ILE A 189 -9.69 -5.41 5.77
CA ILE A 189 -10.42 -6.64 5.37
C ILE A 189 -11.52 -6.96 6.40
N ALA A 190 -11.20 -6.91 7.69
CA ALA A 190 -12.16 -7.17 8.76
C ALA A 190 -13.33 -6.17 8.73
N THR A 191 -13.06 -4.89 8.49
CA THR A 191 -14.08 -3.84 8.38
C THR A 191 -15.04 -4.11 7.21
N VAL A 192 -14.51 -4.46 6.04
CA VAL A 192 -15.33 -4.82 4.86
C VAL A 192 -16.17 -6.07 5.14
N ALA A 193 -15.59 -7.09 5.80
CA ALA A 193 -16.30 -8.32 6.16
C ALA A 193 -17.46 -8.05 7.14
N VAL A 194 -17.26 -7.18 8.14
CA VAL A 194 -18.32 -6.77 9.08
C VAL A 194 -19.46 -6.04 8.36
N ILE A 195 -19.14 -5.11 7.46
CA ILE A 195 -20.15 -4.39 6.67
C ILE A 195 -20.95 -5.38 5.81
N ALA A 196 -20.27 -6.31 5.13
CA ALA A 196 -20.92 -7.34 4.31
C ALA A 196 -21.83 -8.26 5.15
N ALA A 197 -21.39 -8.68 6.33
CA ALA A 197 -22.19 -9.49 7.25
C ALA A 197 -23.44 -8.76 7.73
N ILE A 198 -23.33 -7.47 8.08
CA ILE A 198 -24.47 -6.63 8.50
C ILE A 198 -25.48 -6.49 7.34
N LEU A 199 -25.01 -6.20 6.13
CA LEU A 199 -25.85 -6.12 4.94
C LEU A 199 -26.57 -7.45 4.66
N GLY A 200 -25.85 -8.57 4.72
CA GLY A 200 -26.44 -9.90 4.55
C GLY A 200 -27.52 -10.20 5.60
N LEU A 201 -27.29 -9.84 6.86
CA LEU A 201 -28.28 -10.00 7.94
C LEU A 201 -29.52 -9.12 7.74
N LEU A 202 -29.35 -7.87 7.31
CA LEU A 202 -30.45 -6.94 7.06
C LEU A 202 -31.31 -7.41 5.87
N ILE A 203 -30.67 -7.80 4.77
CA ILE A 203 -31.35 -8.35 3.59
C ILE A 203 -32.09 -9.65 3.97
N GLY A 204 -31.41 -10.57 4.67
CA GLY A 204 -32.00 -11.84 5.10
C GLY A 204 -33.16 -11.69 6.09
N ARG A 205 -33.13 -10.66 6.96
CA ARG A 205 -34.28 -10.31 7.81
C ARG A 205 -35.41 -9.69 7.01
N GLY A 206 -35.10 -8.81 6.07
CA GLY A 206 -36.07 -8.19 5.17
C GLY A 206 -36.83 -9.23 4.35
N MET A 207 -36.12 -10.18 3.74
CA MET A 207 -36.71 -11.27 2.95
C MET A 207 -37.60 -12.17 3.82
N ARG A 208 -37.13 -12.58 5.00
CA ARG A 208 -37.94 -13.40 5.94
C ARG A 208 -39.23 -12.70 6.36
N LEU A 209 -39.14 -11.41 6.69
CA LEU A 209 -40.31 -10.63 7.10
C LEU A 209 -41.31 -10.46 5.95
N HIS A 210 -40.82 -10.19 4.74
CA HIS A 210 -41.66 -10.13 3.55
C HIS A 210 -42.36 -11.46 3.27
N HIS A 211 -41.65 -12.58 3.44
CA HIS A 211 -42.21 -13.89 3.20
C HIS A 211 -43.34 -14.21 4.20
N VAL A 212 -43.14 -13.97 5.49
CA VAL A 212 -44.17 -14.17 6.52
C VAL A 212 -45.38 -13.26 6.30
N LEU A 213 -45.16 -11.98 5.98
CA LEU A 213 -46.25 -11.05 5.68
C LEU A 213 -47.05 -11.46 4.44
N SER A 214 -46.38 -12.01 3.42
CA SER A 214 -47.04 -12.49 2.21
C SER A 214 -47.97 -13.68 2.49
N LEU A 215 -47.53 -14.60 3.37
CA LEU A 215 -48.33 -15.75 3.80
C LEU A 215 -49.53 -15.30 4.65
N GLN A 216 -49.33 -14.39 5.60
CA GLN A 216 -50.42 -13.86 6.41
C GLN A 216 -51.48 -13.13 5.57
N ASN A 217 -51.05 -12.36 4.57
CA ASN A 217 -51.99 -11.71 3.65
C ASN A 217 -52.75 -12.71 2.79
N ALA A 218 -52.09 -13.78 2.33
CA ALA A 218 -52.72 -14.86 1.59
C ALA A 218 -53.75 -15.61 2.45
N GLU A 219 -53.39 -16.02 3.67
CA GLU A 219 -54.30 -16.69 4.60
C GLU A 219 -55.48 -15.79 5.00
N ALA A 220 -55.23 -14.52 5.30
CA ALA A 220 -56.28 -13.56 5.63
C ALA A 220 -57.22 -13.29 4.44
N ALA A 221 -56.72 -13.37 3.19
CA ALA A 221 -57.55 -13.28 2.00
C ALA A 221 -58.42 -14.53 1.82
N THR A 222 -57.85 -15.72 2.00
CA THR A 222 -58.58 -16.99 1.93
C THR A 222 -59.65 -17.09 3.02
N ARG A 223 -59.31 -16.73 4.26
CA ARG A 223 -60.26 -16.74 5.38
C ARG A 223 -61.39 -15.73 5.17
N ARG A 224 -61.10 -14.52 4.67
CA ARG A 224 -62.14 -13.54 4.33
C ARG A 224 -63.08 -14.04 3.24
N ARG A 225 -62.55 -14.69 2.20
CA ARG A 225 -63.37 -15.31 1.15
C ARG A 225 -64.24 -16.43 1.71
N ALA A 226 -63.68 -17.33 2.52
CA ALA A 226 -64.43 -18.42 3.13
C ALA A 226 -65.58 -17.91 4.02
N ILE A 227 -65.33 -16.91 4.88
CA ILE A 227 -66.37 -16.30 5.73
C ILE A 227 -67.46 -15.64 4.87
N PHE A 228 -67.07 -14.89 3.83
CA PHE A 228 -68.02 -14.27 2.92
C PHE A 228 -68.89 -15.31 2.21
N GLU A 229 -68.28 -16.38 1.70
CA GLU A 229 -68.97 -17.46 0.98
C GLU A 229 -69.81 -18.38 1.88
N SER A 230 -69.39 -18.62 3.13
CA SER A 230 -70.09 -19.52 4.06
C SER A 230 -71.10 -18.81 4.97
N ALA A 231 -71.20 -17.48 4.93
CA ALA A 231 -72.19 -16.75 5.70
C ALA A 231 -73.61 -17.18 5.31
N THR A 232 -74.43 -17.48 6.31
CA THR A 232 -75.83 -17.89 6.14
C THR A 232 -76.72 -16.71 5.73
N ASP A 233 -76.38 -15.51 6.20
CA ASP A 233 -77.09 -14.27 5.84
C ASP A 233 -76.68 -13.79 4.44
N ALA A 234 -77.63 -13.17 3.75
CA ALA A 234 -77.38 -12.54 2.46
C ALA A 234 -76.46 -11.31 2.63
N ILE A 235 -75.25 -11.37 2.07
CA ILE A 235 -74.28 -10.26 2.09
C ILE A 235 -74.07 -9.77 0.66
N ILE A 236 -74.35 -8.48 0.45
CA ILE A 236 -74.15 -7.76 -0.81
C ILE A 236 -73.23 -6.57 -0.53
N ILE A 237 -72.14 -6.47 -1.28
CA ILE A 237 -71.21 -5.33 -1.24
C ILE A 237 -71.53 -4.44 -2.42
N ILE A 238 -71.85 -3.18 -2.15
CA ILE A 238 -72.08 -2.15 -3.17
C ILE A 238 -70.92 -1.16 -3.21
N ASN A 239 -70.68 -0.61 -4.40
CA ASN A 239 -69.76 0.50 -4.56
C ASN A 239 -70.42 1.83 -4.14
N PRO A 240 -69.66 2.93 -4.04
CA PRO A 240 -70.21 4.24 -3.66
C PRO A 240 -71.26 4.80 -4.63
N SER A 241 -71.36 4.28 -5.87
CA SER A 241 -72.38 4.68 -6.84
C SER A 241 -73.67 3.84 -6.76
N GLY A 242 -73.79 2.95 -5.78
CA GLY A 242 -74.98 2.11 -5.57
C GLY A 242 -75.01 0.82 -6.38
N SER A 243 -73.97 0.51 -7.15
CA SER A 243 -73.90 -0.71 -7.97
C SER A 243 -73.30 -1.89 -7.18
N ILE A 244 -73.82 -3.09 -7.40
CA ILE A 244 -73.39 -4.32 -6.71
C ILE A 244 -72.01 -4.75 -7.20
N GLU A 245 -71.03 -4.81 -6.28
CA GLU A 245 -69.65 -5.24 -6.54
C GLU A 245 -69.44 -6.72 -6.24
N LYS A 246 -70.06 -7.25 -5.17
CA LYS A 246 -69.98 -8.67 -4.79
C LYS A 246 -71.24 -9.14 -4.08
N MET A 247 -71.54 -10.43 -4.20
CA MET A 247 -72.66 -11.09 -3.55
C MET A 247 -72.23 -12.49 -3.09
N ASN A 248 -72.64 -12.91 -1.90
CA ASN A 248 -72.35 -14.26 -1.40
C ASN A 248 -73.41 -15.30 -1.81
N PRO A 249 -73.13 -16.61 -1.72
CA PRO A 249 -74.08 -17.65 -2.10
C PRO A 249 -75.40 -17.65 -1.30
N ALA A 250 -75.42 -17.12 -0.08
CA ALA A 250 -76.67 -16.96 0.67
C ALA A 250 -77.58 -15.88 0.07
N ALA A 251 -77.02 -14.77 -0.39
CA ALA A 251 -77.75 -13.75 -1.12
C ALA A 251 -78.27 -14.27 -2.47
N GLU A 252 -77.50 -15.11 -3.17
CA GLU A 252 -77.99 -15.79 -4.39
C GLU A 252 -79.24 -16.64 -4.11
N ARG A 253 -79.23 -17.40 -3.00
CA ARG A 253 -80.37 -18.23 -2.61
C ARG A 253 -81.57 -17.41 -2.12
N MET A 254 -81.32 -16.35 -1.36
CA MET A 254 -82.38 -15.51 -0.78
C MET A 254 -83.12 -14.70 -1.84
N PHE A 255 -82.38 -14.09 -2.78
CA PHE A 255 -82.96 -13.24 -3.82
C PHE A 255 -83.24 -14.00 -5.14
N GLY A 256 -82.78 -15.24 -5.28
CA GLY A 256 -83.06 -16.09 -6.45
C GLY A 256 -82.26 -15.77 -7.72
N TYR A 257 -81.24 -14.91 -7.62
CA TYR A 257 -80.39 -14.49 -8.73
C TYR A 257 -78.95 -14.98 -8.57
N ARG A 258 -78.26 -15.30 -9.67
CA ARG A 258 -76.82 -15.56 -9.60
C ARG A 258 -76.05 -14.24 -9.48
N ALA A 259 -74.95 -14.24 -8.73
CA ALA A 259 -74.08 -13.08 -8.56
C ALA A 259 -73.66 -12.51 -9.91
N ALA A 260 -73.30 -13.37 -10.88
CA ALA A 260 -72.92 -12.96 -12.23
C ALA A 260 -73.98 -12.14 -12.99
N GLU A 261 -75.27 -12.28 -12.66
CA GLU A 261 -76.38 -11.59 -13.33
C GLU A 261 -76.63 -10.18 -12.77
N LEU A 262 -76.19 -9.94 -11.53
CA LEU A 262 -76.43 -8.69 -10.79
C LEU A 262 -75.15 -7.86 -10.56
N LEU A 263 -73.97 -8.40 -10.86
CA LEU A 263 -72.72 -7.65 -10.82
C LEU A 263 -72.80 -6.39 -11.69
N SER A 264 -72.38 -5.25 -11.13
CA SER A 264 -72.40 -3.91 -11.76
C SER A 264 -73.81 -3.36 -12.07
N ARG A 265 -74.88 -3.99 -11.59
CA ARG A 265 -76.24 -3.42 -11.62
C ARG A 265 -76.52 -2.62 -10.35
N ASP A 266 -77.43 -1.67 -10.44
CA ASP A 266 -77.86 -0.85 -9.31
C ASP A 266 -78.62 -1.69 -8.27
N ILE A 267 -78.38 -1.44 -6.98
CA ILE A 267 -79.00 -2.18 -5.86
C ILE A 267 -80.53 -2.00 -5.81
N SER A 268 -81.08 -0.94 -6.39
CA SER A 268 -82.52 -0.70 -6.49
C SER A 268 -83.29 -1.90 -7.06
N VAL A 269 -82.68 -2.68 -7.94
CA VAL A 269 -83.26 -3.90 -8.53
C VAL A 269 -83.67 -4.93 -7.47
N LEU A 270 -83.01 -4.99 -6.32
CA LEU A 270 -83.34 -5.92 -5.23
C LEU A 270 -84.31 -5.33 -4.20
N VAL A 271 -84.26 -4.02 -3.99
CA VAL A 271 -85.12 -3.31 -3.03
C VAL A 271 -86.55 -3.21 -3.52
N ASP A 272 -86.77 -3.09 -4.83
CA ASP A 272 -88.10 -2.99 -5.44
C ASP A 272 -88.93 -4.30 -5.31
N ILE A 273 -88.30 -5.41 -4.92
CA ILE A 273 -88.92 -6.74 -4.87
C ILE A 273 -89.32 -7.14 -3.44
N ALA A 274 -88.75 -6.52 -2.40
CA ALA A 274 -89.12 -6.80 -1.01
C ALA A 274 -90.43 -6.05 -0.67
N PRO A 275 -91.59 -6.74 -0.54
CA PRO A 275 -92.79 -6.08 -0.06
C PRO A 275 -92.55 -5.70 1.40
N GLY A 276 -92.78 -4.44 1.75
CA GLY A 276 -92.83 -4.05 3.16
C GLY A 276 -93.86 -4.90 3.90
N GLU A 277 -93.47 -5.43 5.06
CA GLU A 277 -94.42 -5.99 6.03
C GLU A 277 -95.51 -4.98 6.42
#